data_AF-A0A8B8CTR3-F1
#
_entry.id   AF-A0A8B8CTR3-F1
#
_cell.length_a   1.000
_cell.length_b   1.000
_cell.length_c   1.000
_cell.angle_alpha   90.00
_cell.angle_beta   90.00
_cell.angle_gamma   90.00
#
_symmetry.space_group_name_H-M   'P 1'
#
loop_
_entity.id
_entity.type
_entity.pdbx_description
1 polymer ?
#
loop_
_entity_poly.entity_id
_entity_poly.type
_entity_poly.pdbx_seq_one_letter_code
_entity_poly.pdbx_strand_id
1 'polypeptide(L)'
;MAASPGDPDLAFHLSMLETLVCALSPLKLIVCNGGAVRGISFSQASVLVDFMLHPDRRGRLLTNVYRFTDIFKRGKDLLTDYITFGKKSSGVNQQILEALLLFLSKIEEASKGLQVERQESEKTGRSETDWAARLAIHFFSPLSFTKKYVLDNCGMKKRERCPCSCQEFIKYGDTAIGNSKTWYGGFDILIGKLVHEGSHVKSKKQKCEVDVGVTVVPESSDTDSSGEDSDNNGLSQTEVKADDLNNHLSQLFSQTIVFSFYEKKCNPALNIVPSIGVSKTHIQFHFYDSQNDIYLASKEMPLFYKNKTLQIPTVIATWLVLNYKHLSSGVTKNIENEGKFGFHSQIFSESLHLYQNDIEMSITVKPETFLLSADCYATPVLSTDD
;
A
#
# COMPACT_ATOMS: atom_id res chain seq x y z
N MET A 1 33.10 18.72 -24.78
CA MET A 1 31.63 18.56 -24.90
C MET A 1 31.03 19.10 -23.62
N ALA A 2 30.37 20.27 -23.70
CA ALA A 2 29.73 20.86 -22.53
C ALA A 2 28.53 19.99 -22.14
N ALA A 3 28.47 19.56 -20.88
CA ALA A 3 27.31 18.88 -20.32
C ALA A 3 26.11 19.84 -20.42
N SER A 4 25.02 19.38 -21.04
CA SER A 4 23.74 20.08 -20.97
C SER A 4 23.38 20.25 -19.49
N PRO A 5 22.90 21.43 -19.05
CA PRO A 5 22.34 21.56 -17.71
C PRO A 5 21.23 20.51 -17.55
N GLY A 6 21.21 19.87 -16.38
CA GLY A 6 20.18 18.93 -15.98
C GLY A 6 18.78 19.50 -16.10
N ASP A 7 17.78 18.62 -16.20
CA ASP A 7 16.36 19.00 -16.13
C ASP A 7 16.08 19.64 -14.74
N PRO A 8 16.01 20.99 -14.65
CA PRO A 8 15.98 21.68 -13.36
C PRO A 8 14.64 21.46 -12.63
N ASP A 9 13.59 21.11 -13.38
CA ASP A 9 12.27 20.81 -12.84
C ASP A 9 12.28 19.48 -12.08
N LEU A 10 12.94 18.46 -12.66
CA LEU A 10 13.10 17.16 -12.02
C LEU A 10 13.97 17.22 -10.75
N ALA A 11 14.98 18.08 -10.73
CA ALA A 11 15.81 18.33 -9.54
C ALA A 11 14.99 18.90 -8.38
N PHE A 12 14.13 19.87 -8.65
CA PHE A 12 13.21 20.45 -7.67
C PHE A 12 12.29 19.37 -7.08
N HIS A 13 11.67 18.55 -7.94
CA HIS A 13 10.75 17.51 -7.49
C HIS A 13 11.43 16.39 -6.70
N LEU A 14 12.67 16.02 -7.05
CA LEU A 14 13.44 15.08 -6.24
C LEU A 14 13.75 15.66 -4.85
N SER A 15 14.09 16.95 -4.76
CA SER A 15 14.35 17.61 -3.47
C SER A 15 13.13 17.61 -2.54
N MET A 16 11.91 17.61 -3.09
CA MET A 16 10.67 17.52 -2.31
C MET A 16 10.56 16.20 -1.52
N LEU A 17 11.12 15.10 -2.04
CA LEU A 17 11.17 13.81 -1.33
C LEU A 17 12.15 13.81 -0.13
N GLU A 18 12.97 14.84 -0.02
CA GLU A 18 13.91 15.05 1.09
C GLU A 18 13.35 15.97 2.18
N THR A 19 12.13 16.47 2.00
CA THR A 19 11.44 17.35 2.94
C THR A 19 10.54 16.56 3.89
N LEU A 20 10.08 17.24 4.94
CA LEU A 20 9.12 16.70 5.91
C LEU A 20 7.73 16.39 5.34
N VAL A 21 7.46 16.77 4.09
CA VAL A 21 6.18 16.51 3.40
C VAL A 21 6.06 15.04 3.00
N CYS A 22 7.17 14.43 2.59
CA CYS A 22 7.20 13.03 2.15
C CYS A 22 7.85 12.09 3.18
N ALA A 23 8.03 12.57 4.41
CA ALA A 23 8.85 11.87 5.40
C ALA A 23 8.28 10.50 5.78
N LEU A 24 9.18 9.63 6.20
CA LEU A 24 8.91 8.31 6.73
C LEU A 24 8.95 8.36 8.26
N SER A 25 7.92 7.82 8.89
CA SER A 25 7.84 7.69 10.34
C SER A 25 8.00 6.23 10.76
N PRO A 26 8.92 5.92 11.68
CA PRO A 26 8.96 4.63 12.36
C PRO A 26 7.77 4.49 13.28
N LEU A 27 7.13 3.31 13.22
CA LEU A 27 5.96 2.99 14.03
C LEU A 27 6.29 1.93 15.06
N LYS A 28 5.49 1.91 16.12
CA LYS A 28 5.48 0.88 17.15
C LYS A 28 4.08 0.27 17.22
N LEU A 29 4.01 -1.06 17.23
CA LEU A 29 2.78 -1.81 17.41
C LEU A 29 2.38 -1.80 18.89
N ILE A 30 1.15 -1.37 19.16
CA ILE A 30 0.56 -1.38 20.50
C ILE A 30 -0.21 -2.68 20.73
N VAL A 31 -1.07 -3.05 19.78
CA VAL A 31 -1.83 -4.30 19.82
C VAL A 31 -2.31 -4.69 18.42
N CYS A 32 -2.46 -5.99 18.17
CA CYS A 32 -3.14 -6.46 16.97
C CYS A 32 -3.88 -7.78 17.20
N ASN A 33 -4.81 -8.10 16.30
CA ASN A 33 -5.48 -9.41 16.28
C ASN A 33 -4.81 -10.44 15.34
N GLY A 34 -3.61 -10.16 14.82
CA GLY A 34 -2.92 -11.04 13.84
C GLY A 34 -2.45 -12.38 14.40
N GLY A 35 -2.41 -12.53 15.73
CA GLY A 35 -2.13 -13.78 16.43
C GLY A 35 -3.38 -14.53 16.92
N ALA A 36 -4.58 -14.09 16.55
CA ALA A 36 -5.78 -14.87 16.83
C ALA A 36 -5.66 -16.20 16.09
N VAL A 37 -5.82 -17.33 16.78
CA VAL A 37 -5.65 -18.70 16.23
C VAL A 37 -6.83 -19.09 15.31
N ARG A 38 -7.33 -18.12 14.54
CA ARG A 38 -8.42 -18.23 13.56
C ARG A 38 -8.13 -17.27 12.40
N GLY A 39 -8.62 -17.61 11.22
CA GLY A 39 -8.53 -16.72 10.07
C GLY A 39 -9.25 -15.40 10.31
N ILE A 40 -8.59 -14.28 10.01
CA ILE A 40 -9.18 -12.93 10.05
C ILE A 40 -8.93 -12.25 8.71
N SER A 41 -9.98 -11.77 8.04
CA SER A 41 -9.80 -11.04 6.79
C SER A 41 -9.09 -9.71 7.03
N PHE A 42 -8.31 -9.20 6.06
CA PHE A 42 -7.64 -7.90 6.19
C PHE A 42 -8.63 -6.76 6.49
N SER A 43 -9.84 -6.81 5.92
CA SER A 43 -10.93 -5.86 6.21
C SER A 43 -11.47 -5.92 7.64
N GLN A 44 -11.18 -6.99 8.39
CA GLN A 44 -11.55 -7.20 9.79
C GLN A 44 -10.31 -7.16 10.72
N ALA A 45 -9.14 -6.83 10.18
CA ALA A 45 -7.95 -6.67 10.98
C ALA A 45 -8.15 -5.51 11.97
N SER A 46 -7.63 -5.70 13.18
CA SER A 46 -7.57 -4.66 14.19
C SER A 46 -6.10 -4.50 14.55
N VAL A 47 -5.55 -3.33 14.25
CA VAL A 47 -4.15 -2.98 14.47
C VAL A 47 -4.11 -1.58 15.05
N LEU A 48 -3.55 -1.46 16.25
CA LEU A 48 -3.27 -0.16 16.87
C LEU A 48 -1.76 0.06 16.90
N VAL A 49 -1.34 1.20 16.38
CA VAL A 49 0.06 1.61 16.31
C VAL A 49 0.22 3.00 16.95
N ASP A 50 1.45 3.32 17.31
CA ASP A 50 1.86 4.65 17.73
C ASP A 50 3.19 5.01 17.05
N PHE A 51 3.57 6.28 17.08
CA PHE A 51 4.90 6.72 16.65
C PHE A 51 5.98 6.26 17.64
N MET A 52 7.17 5.98 17.13
CA MET A 52 8.33 5.85 18.00
C MET A 52 8.72 7.23 18.56
N LEU A 53 8.74 7.33 19.89
CA LEU A 53 9.01 8.57 20.63
C LEU A 53 10.36 8.51 21.34
N HIS A 54 11.14 9.58 21.21
CA HIS A 54 12.45 9.74 21.81
C HIS A 54 12.53 11.03 22.62
N PRO A 55 13.16 11.03 23.80
CA PRO A 55 13.37 12.25 24.57
C PRO A 55 14.41 13.15 23.88
N ASP A 56 14.06 14.42 23.67
CA ASP A 56 15.01 15.44 23.27
C ASP A 56 15.94 15.84 24.44
N ARG A 57 16.89 16.74 24.19
CA ARG A 57 17.82 17.25 25.23
C ARG A 57 17.12 17.93 26.41
N ARG A 58 15.83 18.27 26.28
CA ARG A 58 14.99 18.91 27.30
C ARG A 58 13.96 17.92 27.89
N GLY A 59 14.05 16.63 27.55
CA GLY A 59 13.14 15.58 28.02
C GLY A 59 11.78 15.55 27.32
N ARG A 60 11.58 16.32 26.23
CA ARG A 60 10.32 16.27 25.45
C ARG A 60 10.33 15.07 24.53
N LEU A 61 9.24 14.32 24.49
CA LEU A 61 9.09 13.19 23.57
C LEU A 61 8.81 13.70 22.16
N LEU A 62 9.70 13.40 21.23
CA LEU A 62 9.59 13.73 19.81
C LEU A 62 9.65 12.46 18.98
N THR A 63 8.97 12.46 17.84
CA THR A 63 9.14 11.41 16.84
C THR A 63 10.25 11.78 15.88
N ASN A 64 11.16 10.83 15.60
CA ASN A 64 12.13 11.00 14.53
C ASN A 64 11.44 10.70 13.21
N VAL A 65 11.74 11.54 12.22
CA VAL A 65 11.23 11.39 10.86
C VAL A 65 12.38 11.36 9.88
N TYR A 66 12.27 10.50 8.90
CA TYR A 66 13.33 10.17 7.94
C TYR A 66 12.94 10.67 6.55
N ARG A 67 13.94 10.95 5.71
CA ARG A 67 13.67 11.33 4.32
C ARG A 67 13.15 10.12 3.58
N PHE A 68 12.22 10.32 2.65
CA PHE A 68 11.72 9.24 1.82
C PHE A 68 12.86 8.52 1.07
N THR A 69 13.84 9.30 0.62
CA THR A 69 15.00 8.81 -0.13
C THR A 69 16.01 8.04 0.71
N ASP A 70 15.92 8.06 2.05
CA ASP A 70 16.89 7.38 2.92
C ASP A 70 16.88 5.86 2.70
N ILE A 71 15.71 5.26 2.44
CA ILE A 71 15.58 3.81 2.10
C ILE A 71 15.74 3.51 0.60
N PHE A 72 15.89 4.54 -0.23
CA PHE A 72 15.97 4.48 -1.69
C PHE A 72 17.25 5.11 -2.25
N LYS A 73 18.36 4.99 -1.53
CA LYS A 73 19.63 5.62 -1.92
C LYS A 73 20.05 5.28 -3.36
N ARG A 74 19.97 4.01 -3.79
CA ARG A 74 20.26 3.62 -5.19
C ARG A 74 19.38 4.35 -6.21
N GLY A 75 18.07 4.46 -5.96
CA GLY A 75 17.15 5.20 -6.83
C GLY A 75 17.41 6.71 -6.85
N LYS A 76 17.70 7.29 -5.69
CA LYS A 76 18.10 8.70 -5.58
C LYS A 76 19.39 8.96 -6.35
N ASP A 77 20.42 8.12 -6.16
CA ASP A 77 21.71 8.26 -6.81
C ASP A 77 21.55 8.13 -8.33
N LEU A 78 20.74 7.16 -8.81
CA LEU A 78 20.42 6.98 -10.22
C LEU A 78 19.78 8.24 -10.84
N LEU A 79 18.77 8.81 -10.17
CA LEU A 79 18.09 10.01 -10.67
C LEU A 79 18.99 11.25 -10.59
N THR A 80 19.80 11.37 -9.54
CA THR A 80 20.76 12.46 -9.36
C THR A 80 21.85 12.43 -10.42
N ASP A 81 22.38 11.25 -10.74
CA ASP A 81 23.37 11.05 -11.81
C ASP A 81 22.80 11.46 -13.17
N TYR A 82 21.55 11.10 -13.46
CA TYR A 82 20.86 11.50 -14.68
C TYR A 82 20.68 13.03 -14.75
N ILE A 83 20.16 13.65 -13.69
CA ILE A 83 19.95 15.10 -13.63
C ILE A 83 21.29 15.83 -13.79
N THR A 84 22.31 15.46 -13.03
CA THR A 84 23.56 16.23 -12.96
C THR A 84 24.43 16.04 -14.19
N PHE A 85 24.48 14.83 -14.74
CA PHE A 85 25.46 14.47 -15.77
C PHE A 85 24.84 14.05 -17.11
N GLY A 86 23.50 13.96 -17.20
CA GLY A 86 22.83 13.34 -18.35
C GLY A 86 23.23 11.87 -18.54
N LYS A 87 23.75 11.23 -17.48
CA LYS A 87 24.39 9.92 -17.57
C LYS A 87 23.31 8.86 -17.78
N LYS A 88 23.39 8.16 -18.91
CA LYS A 88 22.63 6.94 -19.13
C LYS A 88 23.27 5.82 -18.30
N SER A 89 22.44 5.10 -17.56
CA SER A 89 22.86 3.88 -16.87
C SER A 89 22.85 2.70 -17.85
N SER A 90 23.15 1.50 -17.39
CA SER A 90 23.15 0.29 -18.22
C SER A 90 22.21 -0.77 -17.66
N GLY A 91 21.68 -1.63 -18.54
CA GLY A 91 20.86 -2.77 -18.17
C GLY A 91 19.54 -2.36 -17.52
N VAL A 92 19.18 -3.05 -16.42
CA VAL A 92 17.88 -2.89 -15.74
C VAL A 92 17.67 -1.46 -15.22
N ASN A 93 18.71 -0.83 -14.67
CA ASN A 93 18.60 0.55 -14.16
C ASN A 93 18.21 1.55 -15.26
N GLN A 94 18.66 1.31 -16.50
CA GLN A 94 18.35 2.18 -17.63
C GLN A 94 16.89 2.03 -18.03
N GLN A 95 16.40 0.79 -18.07
CA GLN A 95 14.99 0.51 -18.38
C GLN A 95 14.04 1.09 -17.31
N ILE A 96 14.43 1.01 -16.04
CA ILE A 96 13.68 1.60 -14.92
C ILE A 96 13.65 3.13 -15.02
N LEU A 97 14.78 3.76 -15.33
CA LEU A 97 14.85 5.22 -15.52
C LEU A 97 14.03 5.66 -16.75
N GLU A 98 14.14 4.93 -17.86
CA GLU A 98 13.36 5.21 -19.09
C GLU A 98 11.86 5.10 -18.86
N ALA A 99 11.39 4.17 -18.01
CA ALA A 99 9.99 4.08 -17.63
C ALA A 99 9.49 5.37 -16.96
N LEU A 100 10.28 5.93 -16.01
CA LEU A 100 9.96 7.21 -15.38
C LEU A 100 9.94 8.36 -16.39
N LEU A 101 11.00 8.50 -17.20
CA LEU A 101 11.12 9.61 -18.15
C LEU A 101 10.01 9.56 -19.22
N LEU A 102 9.69 8.38 -19.73
CA LEU A 102 8.58 8.20 -20.67
C LEU A 102 7.25 8.55 -20.02
N PHE A 103 7.03 8.13 -18.76
CA PHE A 103 5.81 8.49 -18.03
C PHE A 103 5.67 10.00 -17.85
N LEU A 104 6.74 10.68 -17.40
CA LEU A 104 6.75 12.13 -17.20
C LEU A 104 6.44 12.88 -18.50
N SER A 105 6.98 12.42 -19.64
CA SER A 105 6.66 13.00 -20.95
C SER A 105 5.18 12.87 -21.36
N LYS A 106 4.43 11.97 -20.71
CA LYS A 106 3.01 11.68 -20.95
C LYS A 106 2.13 11.96 -19.73
N ILE A 107 2.60 12.76 -18.77
CA ILE A 107 1.92 12.95 -17.48
C ILE A 107 0.50 13.50 -17.63
N GLU A 108 0.24 14.35 -18.63
CA GLU A 108 -1.10 14.85 -18.92
C GLU A 108 -2.06 13.76 -19.41
N GLU A 109 -1.59 12.85 -20.27
CA GLU A 109 -2.37 11.70 -20.76
C GLU A 109 -2.70 10.75 -19.60
N ALA A 110 -1.70 10.44 -18.76
CA ALA A 110 -1.90 9.65 -17.55
C ALA A 110 -2.91 10.30 -16.60
N SER A 111 -2.78 11.61 -16.37
CA SER A 111 -3.71 12.37 -15.52
C SER A 111 -5.14 12.32 -16.03
N LYS A 112 -5.34 12.49 -17.35
CA LYS A 112 -6.66 12.37 -18.00
C LYS A 112 -7.23 10.96 -17.87
N GLY A 113 -6.41 9.92 -18.03
CA GLY A 113 -6.82 8.52 -17.89
C GLY A 113 -7.35 8.18 -16.49
N LEU A 114 -6.83 8.85 -15.46
CA LEU A 114 -7.30 8.69 -14.08
C LEU A 114 -8.62 9.45 -13.81
N GLN A 115 -8.86 10.57 -14.48
CA GLN A 115 -9.88 11.55 -14.08
C GLN A 115 -11.23 11.49 -14.77
N VAL A 116 -11.52 10.46 -15.56
CA VAL A 116 -12.80 10.41 -16.30
C VAL A 116 -14.00 10.51 -15.33
N GLU A 117 -14.73 11.61 -15.44
CA GLU A 117 -15.90 11.98 -14.65
C GLU A 117 -17.07 11.02 -14.92
N ARG A 118 -17.85 10.75 -13.87
CA ARG A 118 -19.02 9.86 -13.89
C ARG A 118 -20.03 10.32 -14.93
N GLN A 119 -20.61 9.39 -15.68
CA GLN A 119 -22.05 9.50 -15.95
C GLN A 119 -22.78 9.07 -14.68
N GLU A 120 -23.70 9.91 -14.19
CA GLU A 120 -24.30 9.90 -12.84
C GLU A 120 -25.11 8.65 -12.44
N SER A 121 -25.11 7.57 -13.23
CA SER A 121 -26.07 6.47 -13.07
C SER A 121 -25.54 5.20 -12.39
N GLU A 122 -24.26 5.11 -12.00
CA GLU A 122 -23.69 3.87 -11.48
C GLU A 122 -23.43 3.88 -9.97
N LYS A 123 -24.23 3.06 -9.27
CA LYS A 123 -24.19 2.74 -7.83
C LYS A 123 -22.77 2.45 -7.30
N THR A 124 -22.58 2.80 -6.03
CA THR A 124 -21.39 2.84 -5.18
C THR A 124 -20.36 1.68 -5.28
N GLY A 125 -20.73 0.49 -5.78
CA GLY A 125 -19.78 -0.63 -5.91
C GLY A 125 -18.97 -0.69 -7.22
N ARG A 126 -19.31 0.08 -8.26
CA ARG A 126 -18.55 0.06 -9.54
C ARG A 126 -17.33 0.99 -9.54
N SER A 127 -17.35 2.05 -8.73
CA SER A 127 -16.34 3.10 -8.81
C SER A 127 -14.96 2.68 -8.32
N GLU A 128 -14.87 1.76 -7.36
CA GLU A 128 -13.58 1.32 -6.80
C GLU A 128 -12.83 0.39 -7.74
N THR A 129 -13.52 -0.63 -8.28
CA THR A 129 -12.92 -1.52 -9.29
C THR A 129 -12.52 -0.76 -10.56
N ASP A 130 -13.34 0.21 -10.98
CA ASP A 130 -13.01 1.08 -12.10
C ASP A 130 -11.80 1.99 -11.78
N TRP A 131 -11.69 2.50 -10.55
CA TRP A 131 -10.55 3.29 -10.10
C TRP A 131 -9.26 2.46 -10.04
N ALA A 132 -9.32 1.26 -9.46
CA ALA A 132 -8.23 0.30 -9.43
C ALA A 132 -7.72 -0.02 -10.84
N ALA A 133 -8.63 -0.24 -11.80
CA ALA A 133 -8.26 -0.48 -13.19
C ALA A 133 -7.52 0.71 -13.82
N ARG A 134 -7.99 1.93 -13.61
CA ARG A 134 -7.32 3.14 -14.12
C ARG A 134 -5.95 3.33 -13.48
N LEU A 135 -5.84 3.15 -12.17
CA LEU A 135 -4.56 3.21 -11.46
C LEU A 135 -3.57 2.18 -12.00
N ALA A 136 -4.00 0.92 -12.18
CA ALA A 136 -3.14 -0.12 -12.72
C ALA A 136 -2.62 0.21 -14.13
N ILE A 137 -3.51 0.66 -15.03
CA ILE A 137 -3.19 0.88 -16.45
C ILE A 137 -2.44 2.19 -16.69
N HIS A 138 -2.88 3.27 -16.05
CA HIS A 138 -2.41 4.63 -16.35
C HIS A 138 -1.40 5.16 -15.35
N PHE A 139 -1.14 4.48 -14.23
CA PHE A 139 -0.21 4.98 -13.22
C PHE A 139 0.82 3.93 -12.82
N PHE A 140 0.41 2.81 -12.21
CA PHE A 140 1.35 1.86 -11.63
C PHE A 140 2.09 1.02 -12.68
N SER A 141 1.40 0.39 -13.64
CA SER A 141 2.05 -0.43 -14.66
C SER A 141 3.06 0.36 -15.49
N PRO A 142 2.74 1.57 -16.01
CA PRO A 142 3.70 2.37 -16.77
C PRO A 142 4.96 2.78 -16.00
N LEU A 143 4.87 2.94 -14.68
CA LEU A 143 6.00 3.29 -13.81
C LEU A 143 6.81 2.06 -13.34
N SER A 144 6.24 0.86 -13.45
CA SER A 144 6.90 -0.38 -13.04
C SER A 144 7.83 -0.92 -14.13
N PHE A 145 8.94 -1.54 -13.70
CA PHE A 145 9.86 -2.25 -14.59
C PHE A 145 9.16 -3.34 -15.42
N THR A 146 8.30 -4.13 -14.77
CA THR A 146 7.65 -5.30 -15.38
C THR A 146 6.52 -4.93 -16.32
N LYS A 147 5.88 -3.76 -16.11
CA LYS A 147 4.66 -3.32 -16.82
C LYS A 147 3.51 -4.33 -16.73
N LYS A 148 3.55 -5.18 -15.70
CA LYS A 148 2.59 -6.25 -15.47
C LYS A 148 1.81 -5.96 -14.21
N TYR A 149 0.53 -6.24 -14.28
CA TYR A 149 -0.37 -6.13 -13.15
C TYR A 149 -1.46 -7.21 -13.24
N VAL A 150 -2.07 -7.47 -12.09
CA VAL A 150 -3.27 -8.28 -11.93
C VAL A 150 -4.21 -7.53 -11.00
N LEU A 151 -5.45 -7.32 -11.43
CA LEU A 151 -6.53 -6.83 -10.57
C LEU A 151 -7.25 -7.99 -9.88
N ASP A 152 -7.73 -7.73 -8.67
CA ASP A 152 -8.53 -8.70 -7.92
C ASP A 152 -9.76 -9.19 -8.69
N ASN A 153 -10.01 -10.49 -8.57
CA ASN A 153 -11.09 -11.17 -9.26
C ASN A 153 -12.33 -11.44 -8.38
N CYS A 154 -12.41 -10.95 -7.14
CA CYS A 154 -13.59 -11.17 -6.28
C CYS A 154 -14.72 -10.14 -6.54
N GLY A 155 -14.48 -9.10 -7.34
CA GLY A 155 -15.52 -8.13 -7.72
C GLY A 155 -16.64 -8.71 -8.59
N MET A 156 -17.90 -8.43 -8.23
CA MET A 156 -19.12 -8.97 -8.87
C MET A 156 -19.44 -8.39 -10.26
N LYS A 157 -18.79 -7.28 -10.68
CA LYS A 157 -19.12 -6.55 -11.93
C LYS A 157 -17.86 -6.06 -12.64
N LYS A 158 -17.12 -6.99 -13.25
CA LYS A 158 -15.85 -6.72 -13.95
C LYS A 158 -16.09 -6.16 -15.34
N ARG A 159 -15.29 -5.17 -15.75
CA ARG A 159 -15.24 -4.71 -17.14
C ARG A 159 -14.10 -5.43 -17.84
N GLU A 160 -14.30 -5.83 -19.09
CA GLU A 160 -13.21 -6.43 -19.88
C GLU A 160 -12.16 -5.39 -20.28
N ARG A 161 -12.55 -4.12 -20.34
CA ARG A 161 -11.72 -3.01 -20.82
C ARG A 161 -11.71 -1.85 -19.84
N CYS A 162 -10.62 -1.09 -19.89
CA CYS A 162 -10.44 0.12 -19.09
C CYS A 162 -11.66 1.04 -19.24
N PRO A 163 -12.21 1.57 -18.13
CA PRO A 163 -13.39 2.44 -18.17
C PRO A 163 -13.14 3.82 -18.81
N CYS A 164 -11.91 4.14 -19.22
CA CYS A 164 -11.61 5.35 -19.98
C CYS A 164 -11.64 5.07 -21.51
N SER A 165 -11.28 6.07 -22.32
CA SER A 165 -11.28 5.96 -23.78
C SER A 165 -10.15 5.10 -24.36
N CYS A 166 -9.17 4.64 -23.56
CA CYS A 166 -8.04 3.85 -24.08
C CYS A 166 -8.42 2.42 -24.49
N GLN A 167 -9.53 1.88 -23.96
CA GLN A 167 -10.05 0.55 -24.29
C GLN A 167 -9.07 -0.63 -24.05
N GLU A 168 -8.02 -0.41 -23.24
CA GLU A 168 -7.04 -1.44 -22.86
C GLU A 168 -7.71 -2.59 -22.11
N PHE A 169 -7.31 -3.83 -22.41
CA PHE A 169 -7.89 -5.01 -21.76
C PHE A 169 -7.44 -5.12 -20.29
N ILE A 170 -8.40 -5.38 -19.41
CA ILE A 170 -8.14 -5.52 -17.98
C ILE A 170 -7.75 -6.96 -17.67
N LYS A 171 -6.64 -7.12 -16.94
CA LYS A 171 -6.13 -8.41 -16.47
C LYS A 171 -6.60 -8.67 -15.05
N TYR A 172 -7.54 -9.60 -14.89
CA TYR A 172 -7.99 -10.07 -13.59
C TYR A 172 -7.31 -11.38 -13.20
N GLY A 173 -7.18 -11.60 -11.90
CA GLY A 173 -6.66 -12.83 -11.34
C GLY A 173 -6.80 -12.87 -9.84
N ASP A 174 -6.35 -13.97 -9.25
CA ASP A 174 -6.38 -14.15 -7.82
C ASP A 174 -5.27 -13.32 -7.16
N THR A 175 -5.67 -12.42 -6.25
CA THR A 175 -4.75 -11.58 -5.47
C THR A 175 -4.73 -11.94 -3.99
N ALA A 176 -5.38 -13.03 -3.60
CA ALA A 176 -5.46 -13.47 -2.22
C ALA A 176 -4.08 -13.90 -1.69
N ILE A 177 -3.80 -13.51 -0.46
CA ILE A 177 -2.58 -13.81 0.28
C ILE A 177 -2.90 -13.99 1.76
N GLY A 178 -2.15 -14.86 2.44
CA GLY A 178 -2.23 -15.03 3.89
C GLY A 178 -2.21 -16.48 4.31
N ASN A 179 -2.83 -16.76 5.46
CA ASN A 179 -3.05 -18.10 5.97
C ASN A 179 -4.41 -18.18 6.66
N SER A 180 -5.10 -19.32 6.53
CA SER A 180 -6.46 -19.53 7.07
C SER A 180 -6.53 -19.51 8.61
N LYS A 181 -5.39 -19.49 9.30
CA LYS A 181 -5.30 -19.39 10.77
C LYS A 181 -4.70 -18.07 11.25
N THR A 182 -4.46 -17.12 10.35
CA THR A 182 -3.92 -15.78 10.67
C THR A 182 -4.66 -14.72 9.86
N TRP A 183 -4.03 -13.56 9.59
CA TRP A 183 -4.56 -12.62 8.61
C TRP A 183 -4.53 -13.16 7.18
N TYR A 184 -5.57 -12.83 6.43
CA TYR A 184 -5.71 -13.21 5.02
C TYR A 184 -6.59 -12.23 4.23
N GLY A 185 -6.48 -12.23 2.90
CA GLY A 185 -7.35 -11.45 2.02
C GLY A 185 -6.67 -11.08 0.71
N GLY A 186 -7.33 -10.28 -0.13
CA GLY A 186 -6.78 -9.81 -1.40
C GLY A 186 -6.19 -8.40 -1.33
N PHE A 187 -5.25 -8.12 -2.23
CA PHE A 187 -4.94 -6.76 -2.67
C PHE A 187 -5.82 -6.42 -3.88
N ASP A 188 -6.20 -5.16 -4.06
CA ASP A 188 -6.97 -4.75 -5.24
C ASP A 188 -6.13 -4.82 -6.52
N ILE A 189 -4.83 -4.55 -6.41
CA ILE A 189 -3.87 -4.61 -7.52
C ILE A 189 -2.58 -5.29 -7.04
N LEU A 190 -2.08 -6.24 -7.83
CA LEU A 190 -0.72 -6.76 -7.71
C LEU A 190 0.11 -6.34 -8.91
N ILE A 191 1.26 -5.71 -8.67
CA ILE A 191 2.25 -5.37 -9.70
C ILE A 191 3.29 -6.50 -9.80
N GLY A 192 3.77 -6.78 -11.01
CA GLY A 192 4.81 -7.80 -11.28
C GLY A 192 4.30 -9.17 -11.73
N LYS A 193 3.10 -9.57 -11.28
CA LYS A 193 2.59 -10.94 -11.44
C LYS A 193 2.33 -11.30 -12.91
N LEU A 194 2.83 -12.45 -13.38
CA LEU A 194 2.35 -13.05 -14.63
C LEU A 194 1.01 -13.74 -14.36
N VAL A 195 0.05 -13.54 -15.26
CA VAL A 195 -1.04 -14.50 -15.39
C VAL A 195 -0.42 -15.78 -15.93
N HIS A 196 -0.51 -16.89 -15.20
CA HIS A 196 -0.16 -18.20 -15.75
C HIS A 196 -1.17 -18.53 -16.87
N GLU A 197 -0.89 -18.08 -18.08
CA GLU A 197 -1.52 -18.62 -19.29
C GLU A 197 -0.94 -20.02 -19.52
N GLY A 198 -1.65 -21.04 -19.02
CA GLY A 198 -1.70 -22.36 -19.65
C GLY A 198 -0.52 -23.34 -19.50
N SER A 199 0.42 -23.22 -18.56
CA SER A 199 1.48 -24.24 -18.39
C SER A 199 1.24 -25.18 -17.21
N HIS A 200 0.81 -26.42 -17.52
CA HIS A 200 0.81 -27.60 -16.63
C HIS A 200 2.23 -28.08 -16.28
N VAL A 201 3.08 -27.23 -15.72
CA VAL A 201 4.39 -27.66 -15.21
C VAL A 201 4.54 -27.20 -13.77
N LYS A 202 4.35 -28.14 -12.84
CA LYS A 202 4.65 -27.98 -11.40
C LYS A 202 6.17 -27.86 -11.19
N SER A 203 6.77 -26.74 -11.55
CA SER A 203 8.14 -26.44 -11.12
C SER A 203 8.11 -25.96 -9.66
N LYS A 204 8.63 -26.79 -8.75
CA LYS A 204 8.72 -26.58 -7.28
C LYS A 204 9.58 -25.39 -6.82
N LYS A 205 9.91 -24.42 -7.68
CA LYS A 205 10.55 -23.16 -7.27
C LYS A 205 9.54 -22.04 -7.52
N GLN A 206 8.77 -21.71 -6.50
CA GLN A 206 7.88 -20.55 -6.48
C GLN A 206 8.77 -19.30 -6.54
N LYS A 207 9.11 -18.88 -7.75
CA LYS A 207 9.74 -17.57 -7.96
C LYS A 207 8.65 -16.56 -7.65
N CYS A 208 8.79 -15.74 -6.61
CA CYS A 208 7.78 -14.72 -6.33
C CYS A 208 7.68 -13.78 -7.54
N GLU A 209 6.55 -13.89 -8.25
CA GLU A 209 6.25 -13.06 -9.41
C GLU A 209 5.65 -11.72 -9.01
N VAL A 210 5.35 -11.48 -7.73
CA VAL A 210 4.75 -10.23 -7.26
C VAL A 210 5.85 -9.27 -6.83
N ASP A 211 5.71 -8.00 -7.21
CA ASP A 211 6.60 -6.92 -6.78
C ASP A 211 5.96 -6.12 -5.66
N VAL A 212 4.77 -5.55 -5.88
CA VAL A 212 4.09 -4.67 -4.92
C VAL A 212 2.59 -4.96 -4.88
N GLY A 213 2.03 -5.03 -3.67
CA GLY A 213 0.58 -5.06 -3.44
C GLY A 213 0.02 -3.65 -3.22
N VAL A 214 -1.11 -3.35 -3.85
CA VAL A 214 -1.82 -2.07 -3.75
C VAL A 214 -3.25 -2.29 -3.28
N THR A 215 -3.68 -1.50 -2.31
CA THR A 215 -5.04 -1.46 -1.78
C THR A 215 -5.69 -0.13 -2.10
N VAL A 216 -6.84 -0.20 -2.77
CA VAL A 216 -7.65 0.95 -3.14
C VAL A 216 -8.70 1.15 -2.07
N VAL A 217 -8.65 2.29 -1.37
CA VAL A 217 -9.61 2.58 -0.31
C VAL A 217 -10.84 3.32 -0.87
N PRO A 218 -12.06 3.00 -0.38
CA PRO A 218 -13.27 3.75 -0.70
C PRO A 218 -13.14 5.23 -0.34
N GLU A 219 -13.90 6.09 -1.03
CA GLU A 219 -14.28 7.36 -0.42
C GLU A 219 -15.37 7.09 0.61
N SER A 220 -15.30 7.68 1.80
CA SER A 220 -16.44 7.63 2.71
C SER A 220 -17.64 8.30 2.04
N SER A 221 -18.70 7.53 1.77
CA SER A 221 -19.96 8.13 1.31
C SER A 221 -20.57 8.88 2.48
N ASP A 222 -20.56 10.21 2.41
CA ASP A 222 -21.38 11.07 3.27
C ASP A 222 -22.82 10.53 3.20
N THR A 223 -23.27 9.86 4.26
CA THR A 223 -24.66 9.43 4.42
C THR A 223 -25.15 10.06 5.72
N ASP A 224 -25.95 11.11 5.55
CA ASP A 224 -26.46 12.07 6.54
C ASP A 224 -27.38 11.48 7.62
N SER A 225 -27.44 12.09 8.81
CA SER A 225 -28.73 12.31 9.52
C SER A 225 -28.65 13.34 10.66
N SER A 226 -29.23 14.52 10.37
CA SER A 226 -29.93 15.52 11.20
C SER A 226 -29.68 15.67 12.71
N GLY A 227 -29.41 16.92 13.09
CA GLY A 227 -30.00 17.58 14.25
C GLY A 227 -30.11 19.08 13.95
N GLU A 228 -31.29 19.54 13.55
CA GLU A 228 -31.64 20.95 13.69
C GLU A 228 -31.56 21.31 15.18
N ASP A 229 -30.74 22.29 15.56
CA ASP A 229 -31.15 23.39 16.45
C ASP A 229 -30.00 24.37 16.73
N SER A 230 -30.36 25.65 16.58
CA SER A 230 -29.87 26.83 17.31
C SER A 230 -28.50 27.46 16.94
N ASP A 231 -28.62 28.57 16.20
CA ASP A 231 -28.04 29.89 16.47
C ASP A 231 -26.61 30.02 17.06
N ASN A 232 -25.74 30.58 16.20
CA ASN A 232 -24.95 31.78 16.45
C ASN A 232 -23.81 31.72 17.50
N ASN A 233 -22.58 31.46 17.06
CA ASN A 233 -21.48 32.44 17.19
C ASN A 233 -20.22 32.03 16.42
N GLY A 234 -19.62 32.99 15.72
CA GLY A 234 -18.48 32.78 14.85
C GLY A 234 -17.20 32.38 15.58
N LEU A 235 -16.65 31.22 15.20
CA LEU A 235 -15.23 30.90 15.15
C LEU A 235 -15.09 29.87 14.02
N SER A 236 -14.32 30.20 12.98
CA SER A 236 -14.06 29.31 11.85
C SER A 236 -13.26 28.10 12.32
N GLN A 237 -13.95 27.05 12.77
CA GLN A 237 -13.37 25.72 12.90
C GLN A 237 -13.31 25.13 11.49
N THR A 238 -12.13 25.16 10.90
CA THR A 238 -11.83 24.33 9.72
C THR A 238 -11.79 22.89 10.23
N GLU A 239 -12.94 22.23 10.18
CA GLU A 239 -13.05 20.80 10.44
C GLU A 239 -12.23 20.09 9.35
N VAL A 240 -11.01 19.68 9.72
CA VAL A 240 -10.11 18.93 8.84
C VAL A 240 -10.76 17.56 8.66
N LYS A 241 -11.42 17.36 7.51
CA LYS A 241 -11.99 16.06 7.12
C LYS A 241 -10.92 14.99 7.35
N ALA A 242 -11.22 14.00 8.20
CA ALA A 242 -10.32 12.89 8.44
C ALA A 242 -10.09 12.16 7.10
N ASP A 243 -8.83 12.12 6.64
CA ASP A 243 -8.46 11.58 5.33
C ASP A 243 -8.89 10.11 5.20
N ASP A 244 -9.48 9.75 4.05
CA ASP A 244 -10.09 8.43 3.76
C ASP A 244 -9.16 7.24 4.09
N LEU A 245 -7.84 7.40 3.94
CA LEU A 245 -6.85 6.36 4.22
C LEU A 245 -6.77 5.99 5.71
N ASN A 246 -7.00 6.95 6.62
CA ASN A 246 -6.85 6.73 8.06
C ASN A 246 -7.84 5.68 8.59
N ASN A 247 -9.05 5.63 8.02
CA ASN A 247 -10.08 4.67 8.38
C ASN A 247 -9.73 3.22 7.98
N HIS A 248 -8.76 3.05 7.07
CA HIS A 248 -8.35 1.75 6.53
C HIS A 248 -6.95 1.33 7.00
N LEU A 249 -6.33 2.06 7.95
CA LEU A 249 -4.97 1.77 8.40
C LEU A 249 -4.77 0.36 8.94
N SER A 250 -5.74 -0.21 9.68
CA SER A 250 -5.63 -1.59 10.16
C SER A 250 -5.51 -2.62 9.02
N GLN A 251 -6.26 -2.40 7.94
CA GLN A 251 -6.17 -3.21 6.73
C GLN A 251 -4.79 -3.05 6.07
N LEU A 252 -4.32 -1.80 5.92
CA LEU A 252 -3.01 -1.52 5.31
C LEU A 252 -1.84 -2.10 6.12
N PHE A 253 -1.87 -1.98 7.45
CA PHE A 253 -0.86 -2.57 8.33
C PHE A 253 -0.82 -4.09 8.20
N SER A 254 -1.98 -4.75 8.34
CA SER A 254 -2.06 -6.21 8.25
C SER A 254 -1.59 -6.72 6.88
N GLN A 255 -2.04 -6.10 5.79
CA GLN A 255 -1.59 -6.43 4.43
C GLN A 255 -0.08 -6.28 4.27
N THR A 256 0.50 -5.18 4.72
CA THR A 256 1.96 -4.93 4.61
C THR A 256 2.76 -5.95 5.39
N ILE A 257 2.31 -6.29 6.61
CA ILE A 257 2.97 -7.29 7.46
C ILE A 257 2.98 -8.65 6.76
N VAL A 258 1.80 -9.12 6.33
CA VAL A 258 1.66 -10.42 5.64
C VAL A 258 2.47 -10.45 4.35
N PHE A 259 2.41 -9.38 3.56
CA PHE A 259 3.13 -9.29 2.30
C PHE A 259 4.65 -9.32 2.47
N SER A 260 5.18 -8.66 3.52
CA SER A 260 6.61 -8.72 3.84
C SER A 260 7.08 -10.12 4.18
N PHE A 261 6.33 -10.88 5.00
CA PHE A 261 6.66 -12.28 5.29
C PHE A 261 6.69 -13.13 4.03
N TYR A 262 5.69 -12.99 3.16
CA TYR A 262 5.64 -13.72 1.89
C TYR A 262 6.81 -13.38 0.96
N GLU A 263 7.06 -12.10 0.71
CA GLU A 263 8.13 -11.66 -0.20
C GLU A 263 9.50 -12.07 0.33
N LYS A 264 9.75 -11.98 1.64
CA LYS A 264 11.02 -12.45 2.25
C LYS A 264 11.17 -13.96 2.24
N LYS A 265 10.08 -14.73 2.35
CA LYS A 265 10.12 -16.19 2.19
C LYS A 265 10.59 -16.57 0.79
N CYS A 266 10.11 -15.88 -0.23
CA CYS A 266 10.56 -16.09 -1.61
C CYS A 266 11.95 -15.51 -1.92
N ASN A 267 12.24 -14.34 -1.38
CA ASN A 267 13.42 -13.54 -1.68
C ASN A 267 14.10 -13.09 -0.37
N PRO A 268 14.84 -13.97 0.32
CA PRO A 268 15.42 -13.66 1.64
C PRO A 268 16.42 -12.49 1.65
N ALA A 269 16.92 -12.08 0.48
CA ALA A 269 17.83 -10.94 0.34
C ALA A 269 17.13 -9.57 0.35
N LEU A 270 15.79 -9.52 0.39
CA LEU A 270 15.05 -8.27 0.48
C LEU A 270 15.19 -7.67 1.89
N ASN A 271 15.59 -6.40 1.95
CA ASN A 271 15.74 -5.68 3.20
C ASN A 271 14.38 -5.21 3.73
N ILE A 272 13.65 -4.43 2.93
CA ILE A 272 12.37 -3.85 3.30
C ILE A 272 11.36 -4.06 2.16
N VAL A 273 10.12 -4.42 2.50
CA VAL A 273 9.08 -4.75 1.51
C VAL A 273 8.00 -3.67 1.58
N PRO A 274 7.67 -3.01 0.45
CA PRO A 274 6.62 -2.02 0.40
C PRO A 274 5.24 -2.60 0.10
N SER A 275 4.21 -1.86 0.52
CA SER A 275 2.85 -1.91 -0.01
C SER A 275 2.32 -0.48 -0.20
N ILE A 276 1.20 -0.34 -0.90
CA ILE A 276 0.60 0.96 -1.22
C ILE A 276 -0.86 0.98 -0.78
N GLY A 277 -1.25 2.00 -0.02
CA GLY A 277 -2.64 2.40 0.15
C GLY A 277 -2.95 3.62 -0.72
N VAL A 278 -4.07 3.62 -1.44
CA VAL A 278 -4.41 4.72 -2.36
C VAL A 278 -5.91 5.01 -2.35
N SER A 279 -6.28 6.28 -2.11
CA SER A 279 -7.64 6.79 -2.28
C SER A 279 -7.77 7.45 -3.66
N LYS A 280 -8.84 8.22 -3.92
CA LYS A 280 -8.92 9.01 -5.16
C LYS A 280 -8.03 10.25 -5.15
N THR A 281 -7.63 10.72 -3.97
CA THR A 281 -6.93 12.01 -3.81
C THR A 281 -5.53 11.85 -3.27
N HIS A 282 -5.25 10.78 -2.50
CA HIS A 282 -3.98 10.59 -1.80
C HIS A 282 -3.45 9.17 -1.95
N ILE A 283 -2.14 9.04 -1.75
CA ILE A 283 -1.42 7.76 -1.69
C ILE A 283 -0.54 7.74 -0.44
N GLN A 284 -0.43 6.58 0.19
CA GLN A 284 0.44 6.34 1.33
C GLN A 284 1.26 5.07 1.10
N PHE A 285 2.55 5.15 1.42
CA PHE A 285 3.47 4.04 1.29
C PHE A 285 3.74 3.43 2.65
N HIS A 286 3.65 2.11 2.70
CA HIS A 286 3.87 1.33 3.90
C HIS A 286 5.04 0.38 3.65
N PHE A 287 5.95 0.26 4.60
CA PHE A 287 7.14 -0.54 4.45
C PHE A 287 7.36 -1.39 5.70
N TYR A 288 7.55 -2.69 5.51
CA TYR A 288 7.86 -3.58 6.63
C TYR A 288 9.04 -4.49 6.31
N ASP A 289 9.97 -4.55 7.26
CA ASP A 289 11.02 -5.54 7.33
C ASP A 289 10.63 -6.59 8.38
N SER A 290 10.06 -7.71 7.94
CA SER A 290 9.64 -8.82 8.82
C SER A 290 10.79 -9.61 9.43
N GLN A 291 12.03 -9.40 9.00
CA GLN A 291 13.19 -10.06 9.61
C GLN A 291 13.70 -9.26 10.80
N ASN A 292 13.82 -7.94 10.61
CA ASN A 292 14.28 -7.03 11.65
C ASN A 292 13.13 -6.44 12.47
N ASP A 293 11.88 -6.73 12.14
CA ASP A 293 10.67 -6.21 12.77
C ASP A 293 10.68 -4.67 12.82
N ILE A 294 10.79 -4.03 11.64
CA ILE A 294 10.83 -2.57 11.49
C ILE A 294 9.71 -2.16 10.53
N TYR A 295 8.85 -1.23 10.95
CA TYR A 295 7.75 -0.69 10.14
C TYR A 295 7.92 0.81 9.93
N LEU A 296 7.84 1.25 8.68
CA LEU A 296 7.82 2.66 8.30
C LEU A 296 6.54 2.98 7.52
N ALA A 297 5.92 4.11 7.80
CA ALA A 297 4.84 4.65 6.99
C ALA A 297 5.24 6.04 6.47
N SER A 298 4.92 6.34 5.21
CA SER A 298 5.00 7.70 4.71
C SER A 298 3.83 8.54 5.24
N LYS A 299 3.99 9.86 5.21
CA LYS A 299 2.82 10.74 5.16
C LYS A 299 1.98 10.46 3.92
N GLU A 300 0.70 10.81 4.00
CA GLU A 300 -0.17 10.82 2.83
C GLU A 300 0.33 11.87 1.83
N MET A 301 0.43 11.47 0.57
CA MET A 301 0.91 12.31 -0.52
C MET A 301 -0.25 12.56 -1.49
N PRO A 302 -0.55 13.81 -1.85
CA PRO A 302 -1.60 14.10 -2.81
C PRO A 302 -1.23 13.56 -4.20
N LEU A 303 -2.18 12.90 -4.86
CA LEU A 303 -2.04 12.39 -6.22
C LEU A 303 -2.02 13.51 -7.26
N PHE A 304 -2.84 14.55 -7.07
CA PHE A 304 -3.06 15.59 -8.06
C PHE A 304 -2.76 16.99 -7.53
N TYR A 305 -2.30 17.87 -8.42
CA TYR A 305 -2.34 19.32 -8.22
C TYR A 305 -3.78 19.84 -8.38
N LYS A 306 -4.02 21.10 -8.00
CA LYS A 306 -5.32 21.76 -8.17
C LYS A 306 -5.80 21.78 -9.63
N ASN A 307 -4.86 21.87 -10.57
CA ASN A 307 -5.13 21.81 -12.01
C ASN A 307 -5.37 20.38 -12.52
N LYS A 308 -5.60 19.42 -11.62
CA LYS A 308 -5.90 18.04 -11.97
C LYS A 308 -4.74 17.30 -12.68
N THR A 309 -3.50 17.81 -12.69
CA THR A 309 -2.34 17.03 -13.17
C THR A 309 -1.74 16.22 -12.03
N LEU A 310 -1.22 15.02 -12.31
CA LEU A 310 -0.49 14.22 -11.32
C LEU A 310 0.68 15.00 -10.70
N GLN A 311 0.88 14.85 -9.39
CA GLN A 311 2.00 15.49 -8.70
C GLN A 311 3.29 14.74 -8.99
N ILE A 312 4.27 15.43 -9.57
CA ILE A 312 5.55 14.83 -9.94
C ILE A 312 6.31 14.22 -8.75
N PRO A 313 6.36 14.83 -7.55
CA PRO A 313 6.98 14.19 -6.38
C PRO A 313 6.32 12.85 -6.04
N THR A 314 4.99 12.78 -6.09
CA THR A 314 4.22 11.56 -5.86
C THR A 314 4.48 10.50 -6.92
N VAL A 315 4.62 10.91 -8.19
CA VAL A 315 5.03 10.04 -9.31
C VAL A 315 6.42 9.43 -9.05
N ILE A 316 7.39 10.26 -8.65
CA ILE A 316 8.76 9.80 -8.36
C ILE A 316 8.77 8.85 -7.16
N ALA A 317 8.06 9.17 -6.07
CA ALA A 317 7.95 8.28 -4.90
C ALA A 317 7.33 6.93 -5.28
N THR A 318 6.27 6.95 -6.09
CA THR A 318 5.62 5.75 -6.62
C THR A 318 6.58 4.92 -7.48
N TRP A 319 7.33 5.56 -8.37
CA TRP A 319 8.36 4.89 -9.18
C TRP A 319 9.45 4.24 -8.33
N LEU A 320 9.93 4.90 -7.26
CA LEU A 320 10.88 4.33 -6.32
C LEU A 320 10.33 3.04 -5.68
N VAL A 321 9.08 3.10 -5.22
CA VAL A 321 8.39 1.99 -4.54
C VAL A 321 8.12 0.81 -5.46
N LEU A 322 7.57 1.05 -6.64
CA LEU A 322 7.28 -0.01 -7.61
C LEU A 322 8.52 -0.76 -8.08
N ASN A 323 9.68 -0.13 -8.01
CA ASN A 323 10.95 -0.68 -8.45
C ASN A 323 11.91 -0.95 -7.28
N TYR A 324 11.39 -1.12 -6.05
CA TYR A 324 12.20 -1.20 -4.82
C TYR A 324 13.25 -2.31 -4.83
N LYS A 325 12.99 -3.45 -5.51
CA LYS A 325 13.96 -4.55 -5.63
C LYS A 325 15.28 -4.10 -6.27
N HIS A 326 15.25 -3.05 -7.09
CA HIS A 326 16.42 -2.46 -7.74
C HIS A 326 16.87 -1.14 -7.09
N LEU A 327 15.90 -0.32 -6.66
CA LEU A 327 16.14 1.06 -6.23
C LEU A 327 16.28 1.23 -4.71
N SER A 328 15.79 0.27 -3.91
CA SER A 328 15.93 0.31 -2.46
C SER A 328 17.35 -0.06 -2.04
N SER A 329 17.80 0.59 -0.97
CA SER A 329 19.04 0.23 -0.26
C SER A 329 18.76 -0.40 1.11
N GLY A 330 17.49 -0.57 1.46
CA GLY A 330 17.07 -1.03 2.79
C GLY A 330 17.06 0.07 3.84
N VAL A 331 16.81 -0.35 5.08
CA VAL A 331 16.77 0.51 6.25
C VAL A 331 18.18 1.00 6.58
N THR A 332 18.32 2.26 6.98
CA THR A 332 19.61 2.81 7.43
C THR A 332 19.87 2.48 8.90
N LYS A 333 21.13 2.46 9.34
CA LYS A 333 21.48 2.25 10.75
C LYS A 333 20.76 3.19 11.71
N ASN A 334 20.49 4.42 11.30
CA ASN A 334 19.78 5.39 12.15
C ASN A 334 18.34 4.90 12.40
N ILE A 335 17.66 4.45 11.35
CA ILE A 335 16.30 3.90 11.46
C ILE A 335 16.31 2.58 12.25
N GLU A 336 17.30 1.70 12.04
CA GLU A 336 17.44 0.46 12.81
C GLU A 336 17.58 0.72 14.32
N ASN A 337 18.21 1.83 14.70
CA ASN A 337 18.41 2.23 16.09
C ASN A 337 17.16 2.80 16.76
N GLU A 338 16.08 3.08 16.02
CA GLU A 338 14.81 3.56 16.58
C GLU A 338 14.13 2.48 17.44
N GLY A 339 14.35 1.21 17.09
CA GLY A 339 13.83 0.06 17.81
C GLY A 339 13.01 -0.88 16.93
N LYS A 340 12.28 -1.79 17.58
CA LYS A 340 11.44 -2.79 16.92
C LYS A 340 10.00 -2.31 16.87
N PHE A 341 9.33 -2.58 15.75
CA PHE A 341 7.89 -2.40 15.60
C PHE A 341 7.13 -3.22 16.65
N GLY A 342 7.56 -4.46 16.93
CA GLY A 342 7.04 -5.27 18.02
C GLY A 342 6.03 -6.32 17.60
N PHE A 343 5.86 -6.60 16.30
CA PHE A 343 4.93 -7.64 15.83
C PHE A 343 5.32 -9.02 16.36
N HIS A 344 6.61 -9.35 16.32
CA HIS A 344 7.11 -10.66 16.78
C HIS A 344 6.83 -10.91 18.28
N SER A 345 6.85 -9.85 19.08
CA SER A 345 6.58 -9.93 20.52
C SER A 345 5.09 -9.90 20.89
N GLN A 346 4.23 -9.44 19.99
CA GLN A 346 2.80 -9.22 20.26
C GLN A 346 1.93 -10.42 19.87
N ILE A 347 2.47 -11.39 19.12
CA ILE A 347 1.75 -12.60 18.73
C ILE A 347 2.39 -13.85 19.34
N PHE A 348 1.60 -14.92 19.45
CA PHE A 348 2.11 -16.21 19.93
C PHE A 348 3.16 -16.79 18.96
N SER A 349 4.11 -17.54 19.51
CA SER A 349 5.17 -18.21 18.75
C SER A 349 4.64 -19.09 17.62
N GLU A 350 3.52 -19.77 17.87
CA GLU A 350 2.82 -20.64 16.94
C GLU A 350 2.26 -19.83 15.77
N SER A 351 1.67 -18.67 16.04
CA SER A 351 1.19 -17.75 14.98
C SER A 351 2.36 -17.16 14.19
N LEU A 352 3.44 -16.78 14.86
CA LEU A 352 4.64 -16.26 14.18
C LEU A 352 5.24 -17.30 13.22
N HIS A 353 5.26 -18.58 13.61
CA HIS A 353 5.70 -19.66 12.75
C HIS A 353 4.85 -19.77 11.47
N LEU A 354 3.53 -19.56 11.56
CA LEU A 354 2.65 -19.54 10.39
C LEU A 354 3.01 -18.36 9.46
N TYR A 355 3.30 -17.18 10.01
CA TYR A 355 3.75 -16.05 9.19
C TYR A 355 5.07 -16.34 8.48
N GLN A 356 6.03 -16.94 9.17
CA GLN A 356 7.36 -17.20 8.62
C GLN A 356 7.36 -18.28 7.54
N ASN A 357 6.49 -19.29 7.64
CA ASN A 357 6.58 -20.50 6.81
C ASN A 357 5.36 -20.69 5.89
N ASP A 358 4.15 -20.33 6.35
CA ASP A 358 2.89 -20.84 5.80
C ASP A 358 2.00 -19.74 5.18
N ILE A 359 2.55 -18.55 4.94
CA ILE A 359 1.88 -17.52 4.14
C ILE A 359 1.98 -17.87 2.66
N GLU A 360 0.86 -17.96 1.97
CA GLU A 360 0.80 -18.33 0.56
C GLU A 360 -0.02 -17.32 -0.24
N MET A 361 0.25 -17.25 -1.54
CA MET A 361 -0.65 -16.63 -2.52
C MET A 361 -1.71 -17.64 -2.95
N SER A 362 -2.83 -17.14 -3.45
CA SER A 362 -3.92 -17.94 -3.98
C SER A 362 -4.56 -18.90 -2.98
N ILE A 363 -4.73 -18.40 -1.76
CA ILE A 363 -5.40 -19.13 -0.69
C ILE A 363 -6.91 -19.17 -0.90
N THR A 364 -7.51 -20.31 -0.59
CA THR A 364 -8.97 -20.45 -0.49
C THR A 364 -9.33 -20.68 0.97
N VAL A 365 -9.88 -19.67 1.63
CA VAL A 365 -10.36 -19.81 3.01
C VAL A 365 -11.85 -20.16 2.97
N LYS A 366 -12.21 -21.34 3.48
CA LYS A 366 -13.60 -21.69 3.73
C LYS A 366 -14.03 -21.03 5.04
N PRO A 367 -15.17 -20.32 5.11
CA PRO A 367 -15.69 -19.81 6.37
C PRO A 367 -15.88 -21.00 7.33
N GLU A 368 -15.32 -20.90 8.53
CA GLU A 368 -15.71 -21.82 9.61
C GLU A 368 -17.14 -21.49 10.00
N THR A 369 -18.10 -22.22 9.43
CA THR A 369 -19.48 -22.21 9.91
C THR A 369 -19.51 -22.96 11.23
N PHE A 370 -19.52 -22.23 12.34
CA PHE A 370 -19.91 -22.79 13.62
C PHE A 370 -21.43 -23.02 13.58
N LEU A 371 -21.85 -24.29 13.57
CA LEU A 371 -23.22 -24.62 13.91
C LEU A 371 -23.38 -24.29 15.40
N LEU A 372 -24.15 -23.24 15.71
CA LEU A 372 -24.71 -23.08 17.04
C LEU A 372 -25.64 -24.28 17.25
N SER A 373 -25.14 -25.32 17.92
CA SER A 373 -25.98 -26.34 18.51
C SER A 373 -26.88 -25.62 19.52
N ALA A 374 -28.15 -25.46 19.17
CA ALA A 374 -29.18 -24.99 20.08
C ALA A 374 -29.62 -26.09 21.06
N ASP A 375 -28.86 -27.19 21.18
CA ASP A 375 -29.11 -28.25 22.16
C ASP A 375 -28.32 -27.99 23.45
N CYS A 376 -28.44 -26.79 23.97
CA CYS A 376 -28.21 -26.56 25.40
C CYS A 376 -29.61 -26.45 26.01
N TYR A 377 -30.03 -27.47 26.74
CA TYR A 377 -31.22 -27.45 27.58
C TYR A 377 -31.20 -26.19 28.44
N ALA A 378 -31.95 -25.17 28.02
CA ALA A 378 -32.24 -24.03 28.86
C ALA A 378 -33.14 -24.54 29.99
N THR A 379 -32.57 -24.82 31.15
CA THR A 379 -33.34 -25.05 32.37
C THR A 379 -34.12 -23.76 32.67
N PRO A 380 -35.46 -23.78 32.68
CA PRO A 380 -36.23 -22.62 33.09
C PRO A 380 -35.94 -22.38 34.57
N VAL A 381 -35.46 -21.19 34.92
CA VAL A 381 -35.49 -20.73 36.30
C VAL A 381 -36.94 -20.40 36.60
N LEU A 382 -37.68 -21.37 37.13
CA LEU A 382 -38.97 -21.11 37.75
C LEU A 382 -38.70 -20.29 39.02
N SER A 383 -39.13 -19.04 39.00
CA SER A 383 -39.35 -18.27 40.22
C SER A 383 -40.48 -18.94 41.00
N THR A 384 -40.15 -19.59 42.10
CA THR A 384 -41.14 -19.82 43.16
C THR A 384 -41.14 -18.59 44.03
N ASP A 385 -42.27 -17.88 43.97
CA ASP A 385 -42.69 -16.93 45.00
C ASP A 385 -42.64 -17.61 46.38
N ASP A 386 -42.10 -16.88 47.36
CA ASP A 386 -42.53 -16.87 48.76
C ASP A 386 -42.41 -15.44 49.30
#